data_AF-A0A533SFE6-F1
#
_entry.id   AF-A0A533SFE6-F1
#
_cell.length_a   1.000
_cell.length_b   1.000
_cell.length_c   1.000
_cell.angle_alpha   90.00
_cell.angle_beta   90.00
_cell.angle_gamma   90.00
#
_symmetry.space_group_name_H-M   'P 1'
#
loop_
_entity.id
_entity.type
_entity.pdbx_description
1 polymer ?
#
loop_
_entity_poly.entity_id
_entity_poly.type
_entity_poly.pdbx_seq_one_letter_code
_entity_poly.pdbx_strand_id
1 'polypeptide(L)'
;GGGGSSFAIPPYRVSPLEGVKSLLSDRVEILYEKGCDNTTEILPIAPESLRTPDGGSKGLLGEFFTNVALEGEPAYIGFYPTTSFWWYGSSPAENIPLEKFSARLSGSFRVPESGHYQLQLFNSAIARLYINDDLILSNHAEEVDLLNGGFADQKVVLNLDEDQPYRLRIEYVKDSGEPFVNLQLRLGRTYLPGEDVRMARAVELARTCDAAIVFAGYPEQHEHEGDDRLDMDLTGPQTELIRAIARANLKTIVVLNSGSPVTMPWVEDVPVIVQAYYPGMEGGNAIAKVLLGEVNPSGKLSVTYPKRLEDTPAFENFPGGREARYGEGIFVGYRHYDLRDITPLFPFGHGLSFTEFEYHAIEIDNPKNSFPIRVRATIKNIGERTGKEVVQLYVQDVKSSLARPIKELKGFKKVELQPG
;
A
#
# COMPACT_ATOMS: atom_id res chain seq x y z
N GLY A 1 0.72 -5.20 -2.98
CA GLY A 1 -0.72 -5.53 -2.96
C GLY A 1 -1.30 -4.94 -1.69
N GLY A 2 -2.58 -5.18 -1.43
CA GLY A 2 -3.13 -4.96 -0.09
C GLY A 2 -2.48 -5.89 0.94
N GLY A 3 -2.70 -5.59 2.22
CA GLY A 3 -2.28 -6.43 3.33
C GLY A 3 -3.17 -7.66 3.53
N GLY A 4 -2.90 -8.40 4.61
CA GLY A 4 -3.71 -9.57 5.00
C GLY A 4 -3.54 -10.81 4.11
N SER A 5 -4.58 -11.64 4.02
CA SER A 5 -4.55 -12.90 3.24
C SER A 5 -4.34 -12.71 1.72
N SER A 6 -4.63 -11.52 1.20
CA SER A 6 -4.38 -11.16 -0.20
C SER A 6 -2.90 -10.85 -0.48
N PHE A 7 -2.09 -10.69 0.57
CA PHE A 7 -0.68 -10.40 0.45
C PHE A 7 0.08 -11.59 -0.12
N ALA A 8 0.95 -11.31 -1.09
CA ALA A 8 1.86 -12.29 -1.65
C ALA A 8 3.27 -11.71 -1.73
N ILE A 9 4.26 -12.54 -1.38
CA ILE A 9 5.67 -12.22 -1.60
C ILE A 9 5.98 -12.56 -3.06
N PRO A 10 6.21 -11.57 -3.94
CA PRO A 10 6.53 -11.84 -5.33
C PRO A 10 8.02 -12.26 -5.45
N PRO A 11 8.39 -12.99 -6.51
CA PRO A 11 9.79 -13.37 -6.74
C PRO A 11 10.72 -12.17 -6.99
N TYR A 12 10.18 -11.05 -7.47
CA TYR A 12 10.85 -9.76 -7.64
C TYR A 12 9.82 -8.63 -7.61
N ARG A 13 10.28 -7.37 -7.53
CA ARG A 13 9.45 -6.18 -7.71
C ARG A 13 10.26 -5.15 -8.50
N VAL A 14 9.65 -4.55 -9.51
CA VAL A 14 10.23 -3.39 -10.21
C VAL A 14 9.65 -2.12 -9.59
N SER A 15 10.49 -1.34 -8.93
CA SER A 15 10.10 -0.04 -8.40
C SER A 15 9.76 0.93 -9.54
N PRO A 16 8.90 1.93 -9.30
CA PRO A 16 8.63 2.94 -10.31
C PRO A 16 9.88 3.70 -10.78
N LEU A 17 10.86 3.93 -9.89
CA LEU A 17 12.12 4.55 -10.25
C LEU A 17 12.92 3.68 -11.23
N GLU A 18 13.01 2.37 -10.99
CA GLU A 18 13.65 1.43 -11.92
C GLU A 18 12.92 1.37 -13.26
N GLY A 19 11.59 1.35 -13.25
CA GLY A 19 10.77 1.35 -14.47
C GLY A 19 10.96 2.61 -15.30
N VAL A 20 11.02 3.79 -14.68
CA VAL A 20 11.28 5.05 -15.39
C VAL A 20 12.72 5.07 -15.92
N LYS A 21 13.71 4.70 -15.09
CA LYS A 21 15.12 4.63 -15.51
C LYS A 21 15.34 3.70 -16.69
N SER A 22 14.73 2.51 -16.69
CA SER A 22 14.91 1.52 -17.75
C SER A 22 14.46 2.01 -19.14
N LEU A 23 13.53 2.97 -19.19
CA LEU A 23 13.02 3.52 -20.46
C LEU A 23 13.64 4.89 -20.80
N LEU A 24 14.19 5.63 -19.83
CA LEU A 24 14.57 7.04 -20.01
C LEU A 24 16.04 7.38 -19.77
N SER A 25 16.83 6.53 -19.10
CA SER A 25 18.19 6.89 -18.65
C SER A 25 19.11 7.38 -19.77
N ASP A 26 18.90 6.89 -20.99
CA ASP A 26 19.74 7.22 -22.14
C ASP A 26 19.30 8.51 -22.86
N ARG A 27 18.21 9.14 -22.38
CA ARG A 27 17.53 10.27 -23.02
C ARG A 27 17.41 11.50 -22.13
N VAL A 28 17.36 11.31 -20.81
CA VAL A 28 17.19 12.39 -19.83
C VAL A 28 17.96 12.08 -18.55
N GLU A 29 18.32 13.14 -17.83
CA GLU A 29 18.84 13.01 -16.47
C GLU A 29 17.69 12.72 -15.50
N ILE A 30 17.86 11.71 -14.63
CA ILE A 30 16.86 11.33 -13.62
C ILE A 30 17.47 11.53 -12.24
N LEU A 31 17.03 12.60 -11.59
CA LEU A 31 17.35 12.88 -10.19
C LEU A 31 16.26 12.28 -9.29
N TYR A 32 16.65 11.79 -8.12
CA TYR A 32 15.75 11.15 -7.18
C TYR A 32 15.98 11.67 -5.77
N GLU A 33 14.89 12.04 -5.10
CA GLU A 33 14.85 12.32 -3.67
C GLU A 33 13.62 11.65 -3.06
N LYS A 34 13.78 11.10 -1.85
CA LYS A 34 12.69 10.40 -1.16
C LYS A 34 11.56 11.35 -0.75
N GLY A 35 11.90 12.60 -0.44
CA GLY A 35 10.96 13.64 -0.02
C GLY A 35 10.47 13.47 1.42
N CYS A 36 9.77 12.39 1.73
CA CYS A 36 9.30 12.06 3.07
C CYS A 36 9.04 10.55 3.26
N ASP A 37 8.82 10.14 4.50
CA ASP A 37 8.29 8.80 4.80
C ASP A 37 6.76 8.81 4.80
N ASN A 38 6.15 7.72 4.35
CA ASN A 38 4.69 7.51 4.42
C ASN A 38 4.29 6.40 5.41
N THR A 39 5.23 5.86 6.17
CA THR A 39 5.00 4.75 7.11
C THR A 39 4.20 5.22 8.32
N THR A 40 3.20 4.44 8.73
CA THR A 40 2.42 4.68 9.97
C THR A 40 2.94 3.89 11.15
N GLU A 41 3.83 2.92 10.91
CA GLU A 41 4.43 2.06 11.91
C GLU A 41 5.93 1.92 11.68
N ILE A 42 6.64 1.45 12.70
CA ILE A 42 8.03 1.01 12.58
C ILE A 42 8.01 -0.33 11.83
N LEU A 43 8.77 -0.41 10.74
CA LEU A 43 8.82 -1.60 9.89
C LEU A 43 9.84 -2.64 10.40
N PRO A 44 9.65 -3.94 10.07
CA PRO A 44 10.68 -4.94 10.27
C PRO A 44 11.99 -4.53 9.61
N ILE A 45 13.12 -4.94 10.21
CA ILE A 45 14.44 -4.65 9.64
C ILE A 45 14.55 -5.30 8.26
N ALA A 46 14.87 -4.49 7.25
CA ALA A 46 15.02 -4.95 5.88
C ALA A 46 16.09 -6.07 5.78
N PRO A 47 15.85 -7.13 4.99
CA PRO A 47 16.82 -8.22 4.81
C PRO A 47 18.21 -7.72 4.40
N GLU A 48 18.28 -6.65 3.61
CA GLU A 48 19.50 -6.02 3.11
C GLU A 48 20.34 -5.41 4.23
N SER A 49 19.72 -5.01 5.33
CA SER A 49 20.38 -4.51 6.53
C SER A 49 20.88 -5.62 7.45
N LEU A 50 20.44 -6.87 7.27
CA LEU A 50 20.77 -8.00 8.16
C LEU A 50 21.93 -8.82 7.63
N ARG A 51 22.75 -9.38 8.52
CA ARG A 51 23.78 -10.38 8.19
C ARG A 51 23.78 -11.51 9.21
N THR A 52 23.95 -12.73 8.74
CA THR A 52 24.17 -13.91 9.59
C THR A 52 25.47 -13.76 10.40
N PRO A 53 25.66 -14.53 11.49
CA PRO A 53 26.86 -14.42 12.34
C PRO A 53 28.19 -14.64 11.60
N ASP A 54 28.19 -15.47 10.55
CA ASP A 54 29.33 -15.68 9.66
C ASP A 54 29.53 -14.56 8.61
N GLY A 55 28.60 -13.60 8.55
CA GLY A 55 28.58 -12.49 7.60
C GLY A 55 28.14 -12.86 6.18
N GLY A 56 27.89 -14.14 5.89
CA GLY A 56 27.76 -14.66 4.53
C GLY A 56 26.40 -14.43 3.86
N SER A 57 25.33 -14.32 4.64
CA SER A 57 23.95 -14.28 4.13
C SER A 57 23.13 -13.10 4.69
N LYS A 58 22.16 -12.61 3.90
CA LYS A 58 21.25 -11.52 4.27
C LYS A 58 20.09 -12.00 5.16
N GLY A 59 20.30 -12.07 6.47
CA GLY A 59 19.30 -12.55 7.41
C GLY A 59 19.88 -12.90 8.77
N LEU A 60 19.18 -13.73 9.52
CA LEU A 60 19.54 -14.20 10.85
C LEU A 60 19.71 -15.72 10.86
N LEU A 61 20.58 -16.20 11.75
CA LEU A 61 20.63 -17.59 12.15
C LEU A 61 19.61 -17.81 13.27
N GLY A 62 18.68 -18.72 13.09
CA GLY A 62 17.70 -19.12 14.10
C GLY A 62 17.99 -20.49 14.65
N GLU A 63 18.16 -20.59 15.96
CA GLU A 63 18.37 -21.81 16.73
C GLU A 63 17.14 -22.03 17.60
N PHE A 64 16.49 -23.19 17.50
CA PHE A 64 15.26 -23.50 18.23
C PHE A 64 15.46 -24.72 19.14
N PHE A 65 14.93 -24.63 20.35
CA PHE A 65 15.10 -25.61 21.41
C PHE A 65 13.75 -26.13 21.86
N THR A 66 13.67 -27.42 22.20
CA THR A 66 12.44 -28.06 22.69
C THR A 66 12.13 -27.77 24.16
N ASN A 67 12.93 -26.92 24.80
CA ASN A 67 12.79 -26.50 26.19
C ASN A 67 12.73 -24.97 26.31
N VAL A 68 12.28 -24.47 27.45
CA VAL A 68 12.15 -23.04 27.75
C VAL A 68 13.43 -22.42 28.35
N ALA A 69 14.42 -23.24 28.68
CA ALA A 69 15.67 -22.80 29.29
C ALA A 69 16.68 -22.25 28.27
N LEU A 70 16.46 -22.51 26.97
CA LEU A 70 17.35 -22.06 25.89
C LEU A 70 18.75 -22.70 26.01
N GLU A 71 18.76 -23.94 26.49
CA GLU A 71 19.94 -24.76 26.81
C GLU A 71 19.99 -26.06 25.98
N GLY A 72 21.19 -26.61 25.86
CA GLY A 72 21.47 -27.83 25.11
C GLY A 72 21.71 -27.59 23.63
N GLU A 73 21.71 -28.68 22.84
CA GLU A 73 21.80 -28.60 21.39
C GLU A 73 20.46 -28.14 20.80
N PRO A 74 20.46 -27.19 19.83
CA PRO A 74 19.23 -26.81 19.14
C PRO A 74 18.63 -28.01 18.41
N ALA A 75 17.31 -28.21 18.55
CA ALA A 75 16.58 -29.23 17.81
C ALA A 75 16.33 -28.83 16.34
N TYR A 76 16.45 -27.54 16.03
CA TYR A 76 16.40 -27.02 14.68
C TYR A 76 17.31 -25.79 14.54
N ILE A 77 18.02 -25.71 13.42
CA ILE A 77 18.83 -24.56 13.03
C ILE A 77 18.42 -24.16 11.61
N GLY A 78 18.12 -22.89 11.40
CA GLY A 78 17.63 -22.38 10.11
C GLY A 78 18.09 -20.96 9.80
N PHE A 79 17.96 -20.59 8.53
CA PHE A 79 18.22 -19.24 8.04
C PHE A 79 16.91 -18.47 7.87
N TYR A 80 16.87 -17.22 8.33
CA TYR A 80 15.69 -16.38 8.32
C TYR A 80 15.99 -15.01 7.73
N PRO A 81 15.49 -14.66 6.53
CA PRO A 81 15.73 -13.36 5.90
C PRO A 81 14.83 -12.25 6.47
N THR A 82 14.20 -12.46 7.62
CA THR A 82 13.21 -11.54 8.20
C THR A 82 13.40 -11.42 9.69
N THR A 83 12.90 -10.31 10.24
CA THR A 83 12.78 -10.05 11.67
C THR A 83 11.32 -10.06 12.14
N SER A 84 10.38 -10.45 11.26
CA SER A 84 8.95 -10.53 11.56
C SER A 84 8.45 -11.95 11.39
N PHE A 85 8.06 -12.58 12.49
CA PHE A 85 7.61 -13.96 12.57
C PHE A 85 6.16 -14.03 13.04
N TRP A 86 5.32 -14.63 12.20
CA TRP A 86 3.95 -15.02 12.51
C TRP A 86 3.80 -16.50 12.20
N TRP A 87 3.88 -17.34 13.22
CA TRP A 87 3.67 -18.79 13.07
C TRP A 87 2.21 -19.18 13.29
N TYR A 88 1.35 -18.23 13.69
CA TYR A 88 -0.06 -18.47 14.02
C TYR A 88 -0.18 -19.67 14.96
N GLY A 89 -1.06 -20.64 14.66
CA GLY A 89 -1.21 -21.90 15.40
C GLY A 89 -0.32 -23.04 14.90
N SER A 90 0.77 -22.75 14.19
CA SER A 90 1.73 -23.74 13.69
C SER A 90 3.04 -23.69 14.45
N SER A 91 3.73 -24.83 14.51
CA SER A 91 5.09 -24.88 15.04
C SER A 91 6.08 -24.19 14.09
N PRO A 92 7.13 -23.51 14.60
CA PRO A 92 8.16 -22.89 13.76
C PRO A 92 8.99 -23.91 12.94
N ALA A 93 9.04 -25.18 13.36
CA ALA A 93 9.71 -26.26 12.63
C ALA A 93 9.19 -27.65 13.08
N GLU A 94 9.35 -28.68 12.26
CA GLU A 94 8.79 -30.03 12.48
C GLU A 94 9.07 -30.64 13.86
N ASN A 95 10.25 -30.38 14.44
CA ASN A 95 10.68 -30.93 15.74
C ASN A 95 10.51 -29.97 16.92
N ILE A 96 9.87 -28.83 16.73
CA ILE A 96 9.64 -27.84 17.78
C ILE A 96 8.23 -28.01 18.33
N PRO A 97 8.03 -28.11 19.65
CA PRO A 97 6.69 -28.14 20.22
C PRO A 97 5.96 -26.82 19.91
N LEU A 98 4.66 -26.90 19.63
CA LEU A 98 3.82 -25.71 19.42
C LEU A 98 3.73 -24.86 20.69
N GLU A 99 3.55 -25.52 21.84
CA GLU A 99 3.23 -24.84 23.10
C GLU A 99 4.49 -24.32 23.81
N LYS A 100 5.49 -25.17 24.03
CA LYS A 100 6.64 -24.80 24.87
C LYS A 100 7.94 -25.01 24.15
N PHE A 101 8.65 -23.93 23.89
CA PHE A 101 9.94 -23.93 23.22
C PHE A 101 10.68 -22.63 23.50
N SER A 102 11.93 -22.57 23.08
CA SER A 102 12.66 -21.31 23.03
C SER A 102 13.44 -21.19 21.72
N ALA A 103 13.79 -19.97 21.37
CA ALA A 103 14.53 -19.66 20.15
C ALA A 103 15.58 -18.59 20.42
N ARG A 104 16.73 -18.73 19.74
CA ARG A 104 17.76 -17.71 19.64
C ARG A 104 17.89 -17.30 18.18
N LEU A 105 17.73 -16.01 17.91
CA LEU A 105 18.01 -15.43 16.60
C LEU A 105 19.27 -14.58 16.72
N SER A 106 20.30 -14.88 15.94
CA SER A 106 21.60 -14.21 16.01
C SER A 106 22.05 -13.69 14.66
N GLY A 107 22.74 -12.55 14.65
CA GLY A 107 23.31 -11.96 13.46
C GLY A 107 23.87 -10.57 13.74
N SER A 108 23.80 -9.70 12.75
CA SER A 108 24.06 -8.27 12.91
C SER A 108 23.16 -7.47 11.99
N PHE A 109 23.02 -6.18 12.28
CA PHE A 109 22.36 -5.24 11.39
C PHE A 109 23.20 -3.98 11.17
N ARG A 110 22.90 -3.27 10.07
CA ARG A 110 23.50 -1.99 9.69
C ARG A 110 22.42 -1.00 9.29
N VAL A 111 22.65 0.28 9.56
CA VAL A 111 21.77 1.37 9.14
C VAL A 111 22.37 2.14 7.96
N PRO A 112 21.55 2.65 7.04
CA PRO A 112 22.04 3.32 5.84
C PRO A 112 22.53 4.76 6.10
N GLU A 113 22.20 5.36 7.24
CA GLU A 113 22.53 6.74 7.57
C GLU A 113 22.75 6.87 9.08
N SER A 114 23.72 7.66 9.54
CA SER A 114 23.91 7.93 10.97
C SER A 114 22.75 8.74 11.53
N GLY A 115 22.27 8.45 12.73
CA GLY A 115 21.26 9.26 13.42
C GLY A 115 20.40 8.49 14.42
N HIS A 116 19.24 9.05 14.74
CA HIS A 116 18.31 8.47 15.70
C HIS A 116 17.44 7.40 15.06
N TYR A 117 17.41 6.23 15.69
CA TYR A 117 16.56 5.13 15.29
C TYR A 117 15.72 4.64 16.46
N GLN A 118 14.42 4.48 16.23
CA GLN A 118 13.53 3.80 17.15
C GLN A 118 13.54 2.31 16.83
N LEU A 119 13.95 1.52 17.82
CA LEU A 119 13.94 0.06 17.78
C LEU A 119 12.77 -0.43 18.63
N GLN A 120 12.00 -1.36 18.08
CA GLN A 120 10.80 -1.92 18.72
C GLN A 120 10.90 -3.44 18.78
N LEU A 121 10.71 -3.99 19.98
CA LEU A 121 10.49 -5.41 20.21
C LEU A 121 9.01 -5.64 20.49
N PHE A 122 8.38 -6.43 19.64
CA PHE A 122 6.96 -6.77 19.73
C PHE A 122 6.78 -8.29 19.71
N ASN A 123 6.12 -8.89 20.70
CA ASN A 123 6.06 -10.35 20.81
C ASN A 123 4.89 -10.87 21.66
N SER A 124 4.61 -12.17 21.55
CA SER A 124 3.49 -12.85 22.24
C SER A 124 3.87 -13.71 23.46
N ALA A 125 5.10 -13.60 23.97
CA ALA A 125 5.57 -14.36 25.14
C ALA A 125 6.69 -13.60 25.86
N ILE A 126 7.80 -14.26 26.23
CA ILE A 126 8.99 -13.60 26.77
C ILE A 126 9.99 -13.38 25.64
N ALA A 127 10.47 -12.15 25.47
CA ALA A 127 11.53 -11.84 24.51
C ALA A 127 12.58 -10.91 25.13
N ARG A 128 13.85 -11.18 24.84
CA ARG A 128 14.99 -10.33 25.21
C ARG A 128 15.79 -10.00 23.97
N LEU A 129 16.17 -8.74 23.87
CA LEU A 129 16.93 -8.21 22.76
C LEU A 129 18.26 -7.69 23.26
N TYR A 130 19.33 -8.18 22.66
CA TYR A 130 20.69 -7.76 22.93
C TYR A 130 21.31 -7.12 21.69
N ILE A 131 22.02 -6.02 21.91
CA ILE A 131 22.88 -5.40 20.90
C ILE A 131 24.28 -5.33 21.47
N ASN A 132 25.26 -5.87 20.76
CA ASN A 132 26.66 -5.94 21.20
C ASN A 132 26.84 -6.57 22.59
N ASP A 133 26.02 -7.56 22.91
CA ASP A 133 25.88 -8.25 24.22
C ASP A 133 25.20 -7.46 25.35
N ASP A 134 24.93 -6.17 25.17
CA ASP A 134 24.15 -5.40 26.13
C ASP A 134 22.66 -5.72 25.99
N LEU A 135 21.97 -5.97 27.11
CA LEU A 135 20.52 -6.14 27.13
C LEU A 135 19.85 -4.79 26.87
N ILE A 136 19.16 -4.67 25.74
CA ILE A 136 18.53 -3.42 25.29
C ILE A 136 17.05 -3.37 25.62
N LEU A 137 16.30 -4.45 25.34
CA LEU A 137 14.87 -4.56 25.65
C LEU A 137 14.57 -5.94 26.25
N SER A 138 13.57 -6.00 27.13
CA SER A 138 13.07 -7.24 27.72
C SER A 138 11.56 -7.12 27.92
N ASN A 139 10.81 -7.99 27.23
CA ASN A 139 9.36 -7.97 27.17
C ASN A 139 8.78 -9.29 27.67
N HIS A 140 7.58 -9.21 28.25
CA HIS A 140 6.79 -10.36 28.65
C HIS A 140 5.31 -10.08 28.35
N ALA A 141 4.68 -10.94 27.56
CA ALA A 141 3.25 -10.99 27.33
C ALA A 141 2.67 -12.16 28.14
N GLU A 142 1.74 -11.87 29.05
CA GLU A 142 1.20 -12.88 29.99
C GLU A 142 0.08 -13.74 29.36
N GLU A 143 -0.83 -13.11 28.62
CA GLU A 143 -1.94 -13.78 27.93
C GLU A 143 -2.20 -13.08 26.60
N VAL A 144 -2.20 -13.83 25.50
CA VAL A 144 -2.34 -13.29 24.14
C VAL A 144 -3.58 -13.85 23.49
N ASP A 145 -4.48 -12.96 23.10
CA ASP A 145 -5.70 -13.25 22.38
C ASP A 145 -5.65 -12.50 21.04
N LEU A 146 -5.71 -13.21 19.91
CA LEU A 146 -5.67 -12.58 18.59
C LEU A 146 -6.77 -11.52 18.37
N LEU A 147 -7.92 -11.65 19.04
CA LEU A 147 -9.05 -10.73 18.91
C LEU A 147 -8.96 -9.55 19.88
N ASN A 148 -8.34 -9.76 21.06
CA ASN A 148 -8.33 -8.77 22.15
C ASN A 148 -6.93 -8.19 22.44
N GLY A 149 -5.88 -8.64 21.73
CA GLY A 149 -4.51 -8.17 21.87
C GLY A 149 -3.69 -8.97 22.90
N GLY A 150 -2.91 -8.27 23.73
CA GLY A 150 -2.06 -8.89 24.77
C GLY A 150 -0.59 -9.06 24.38
N PHE A 151 -0.19 -8.66 23.18
CA PHE A 151 1.22 -8.61 22.78
C PHE A 151 1.99 -7.58 23.63
N ALA A 152 3.23 -7.93 23.99
CA ALA A 152 4.14 -7.00 24.64
C ALA A 152 4.85 -6.12 23.60
N ASP A 153 4.81 -4.80 23.81
CA ASP A 153 5.44 -3.80 22.95
C ASP A 153 6.40 -2.93 23.79
N GLN A 154 7.70 -2.95 23.47
CA GLN A 154 8.66 -1.98 24.03
C GLN A 154 9.50 -1.36 22.93
N LYS A 155 9.87 -0.10 23.16
CA LYS A 155 10.63 0.73 22.22
C LYS A 155 11.78 1.39 22.94
N VAL A 156 12.90 1.55 22.24
CA VAL A 156 14.04 2.37 22.65
C VAL A 156 14.51 3.21 21.48
N VAL A 157 15.06 4.39 21.75
CA VAL A 157 15.77 5.18 20.74
C VAL A 157 17.26 4.96 20.91
N LEU A 158 17.92 4.61 19.82
CA LEU A 158 19.37 4.44 19.73
C LEU A 158 19.94 5.48 18.79
N ASN A 159 21.16 5.96 19.09
CA ASN A 159 21.96 6.67 18.12
C ASN A 159 22.86 5.65 17.42
N LEU A 160 22.69 5.49 16.11
CA LEU A 160 23.38 4.50 15.30
C LEU A 160 24.19 5.20 14.22
N ASP A 161 25.33 4.63 13.87
CA ASP A 161 26.24 5.14 12.86
C ASP A 161 26.07 4.39 11.53
N GLU A 162 26.15 5.14 10.44
CA GLU A 162 26.07 4.65 9.07
C GLU A 162 27.03 3.48 8.84
N ASP A 163 26.48 2.39 8.30
CA ASP A 163 27.23 1.18 7.93
C ASP A 163 28.03 0.54 9.08
N GLN A 164 27.82 0.95 10.33
CA GLN A 164 28.41 0.26 11.47
C GLN A 164 27.66 -1.06 11.73
N PRO A 165 28.36 -2.21 11.86
CA PRO A 165 27.71 -3.47 12.23
C PRO A 165 27.39 -3.50 13.73
N TYR A 166 26.13 -3.74 14.05
CA TYR A 166 25.65 -3.97 15.41
C TYR A 166 25.29 -5.44 15.57
N ARG A 167 25.98 -6.17 16.44
CA ARG A 167 25.68 -7.60 16.69
C ARG A 167 24.34 -7.70 17.38
N LEU A 168 23.44 -8.48 16.79
CA LEU A 168 22.07 -8.67 17.22
C LEU A 168 21.91 -10.08 17.79
N ARG A 169 21.27 -10.18 18.97
CA ARG A 169 20.74 -11.44 19.48
C ARG A 169 19.35 -11.23 20.06
N ILE A 170 18.39 -12.03 19.63
CA ILE A 170 17.05 -12.09 20.19
C ILE A 170 16.89 -13.45 20.86
N GLU A 171 16.45 -13.46 22.10
CA GLU A 171 16.05 -14.67 22.81
C GLU A 171 14.54 -14.63 23.00
N TYR A 172 13.85 -15.67 22.56
CA TYR A 172 12.41 -15.81 22.70
C TYR A 172 12.11 -17.08 23.48
N VAL A 173 11.28 -16.98 24.50
CA VAL A 173 10.87 -18.10 25.35
C VAL A 173 9.36 -18.13 25.38
N LYS A 174 8.80 -19.24 24.89
CA LYS A 174 7.38 -19.55 24.96
C LYS A 174 7.15 -20.59 26.03
N ASP A 175 6.54 -20.18 27.13
CA ASP A 175 6.27 -21.01 28.31
C ASP A 175 4.78 -21.25 28.56
N SER A 176 3.90 -20.58 27.81
CA SER A 176 2.45 -20.71 27.87
C SER A 176 1.89 -21.76 26.90
N GLY A 177 0.68 -22.26 27.19
CA GLY A 177 -0.05 -23.22 26.34
C GLY A 177 -0.74 -22.58 25.12
N GLU A 178 -0.76 -21.25 25.02
CA GLU A 178 -1.45 -20.55 23.93
C GLU A 178 -0.85 -20.89 22.57
N PRO A 179 -1.63 -21.24 21.54
CA PRO A 179 -1.07 -21.73 20.28
C PRO A 179 -0.39 -20.63 19.46
N PHE A 180 -0.58 -19.35 19.81
CA PHE A 180 -0.14 -18.21 19.00
C PHE A 180 1.29 -17.78 19.30
N VAL A 181 2.07 -17.62 18.22
CA VAL A 181 3.46 -17.15 18.31
C VAL A 181 3.70 -15.97 17.37
N ASN A 182 4.08 -14.85 17.98
CA ASN A 182 4.55 -13.65 17.32
C ASN A 182 5.89 -13.21 17.91
N LEU A 183 6.82 -12.87 17.02
CA LEU A 183 8.05 -12.18 17.37
C LEU A 183 8.42 -11.22 16.26
N GLN A 184 8.62 -9.95 16.60
CA GLN A 184 8.99 -8.93 15.65
C GLN A 184 10.05 -8.01 16.23
N LEU A 185 11.10 -7.78 15.46
CA LEU A 185 12.06 -6.70 15.68
C LEU A 185 11.90 -5.68 14.55
N ARG A 186 11.54 -4.46 14.91
CA ARG A 186 11.30 -3.38 13.96
C ARG A 186 12.29 -2.24 14.22
N LEU A 187 12.75 -1.59 13.17
CA LEU A 187 13.70 -0.47 13.25
C LEU A 187 13.30 0.62 12.26
N GLY A 188 13.14 1.84 12.76
CA GLY A 188 12.75 2.99 11.96
C GLY A 188 13.60 4.19 12.31
N ARG A 189 14.04 4.93 11.29
CA ARG A 189 14.71 6.21 11.51
C ARG A 189 13.70 7.22 12.04
N THR A 190 14.09 8.00 13.03
CA THR A 190 13.30 9.11 13.57
C THR A 190 14.10 10.40 13.44
N TYR A 191 13.41 11.52 13.22
CA TYR A 191 14.05 12.81 13.04
C TYR A 191 13.63 13.74 14.17
N LEU A 192 14.60 14.44 14.76
CA LEU A 192 14.31 15.55 15.65
C LEU A 192 13.68 16.71 14.85
N PRO A 193 12.93 17.62 15.50
CA PRO A 193 12.38 18.79 14.83
C PRO A 193 13.45 19.57 14.06
N GLY A 194 13.24 19.72 12.74
CA GLY A 194 14.15 20.43 11.83
C GLY A 194 15.32 19.59 11.27
N GLU A 195 15.47 18.33 11.67
CA GLU A 195 16.53 17.45 11.16
C GLU A 195 16.20 16.86 9.78
N ASP A 196 14.91 16.59 9.50
CA ASP A 196 14.50 16.05 8.20
C ASP A 196 14.49 17.13 7.11
N VAL A 197 15.56 17.15 6.31
CA VAL A 197 15.75 18.07 5.19
C VAL A 197 15.31 17.50 3.83
N ARG A 198 14.79 16.26 3.77
CA ARG A 198 14.48 15.57 2.51
C ARG A 198 13.41 16.28 1.71
N MET A 199 12.40 16.84 2.36
CA MET A 199 11.36 17.62 1.69
C MET A 199 11.94 18.86 1.01
N ALA A 200 12.82 19.59 1.70
CA ALA A 200 13.47 20.77 1.15
C ALA A 200 14.35 20.42 -0.07
N ARG A 201 15.10 19.30 -0.01
CA ARG A 201 15.89 18.79 -1.15
C ARG A 201 15.01 18.41 -2.34
N ALA A 202 13.91 17.70 -2.10
CA ALA A 202 12.98 17.31 -3.16
C ALA A 202 12.35 18.53 -3.86
N VAL A 203 11.99 19.57 -3.09
CA VAL A 203 11.47 20.83 -3.64
C VAL A 203 12.53 21.55 -4.46
N GLU A 204 13.79 21.59 -4.00
CA GLU A 204 14.87 22.23 -4.75
C GLU A 204 15.16 21.52 -6.07
N LEU A 205 15.23 20.18 -6.07
CA LEU A 205 15.37 19.41 -7.31
C LEU A 205 14.20 19.64 -8.26
N ALA A 206 12.96 19.71 -7.73
CA ALA A 206 11.80 20.00 -8.56
C ALA A 206 11.91 21.35 -9.28
N ARG A 207 12.52 22.38 -8.65
CA ARG A 207 12.74 23.69 -9.30
C ARG A 207 13.71 23.63 -10.48
N THR A 208 14.70 22.75 -10.42
CA THR A 208 15.76 22.65 -11.43
C THR A 208 15.43 21.69 -12.57
N CYS A 209 14.49 20.76 -12.37
CA CYS A 209 14.10 19.77 -13.37
C CYS A 209 13.04 20.29 -14.35
N ASP A 210 13.05 19.77 -15.58
CA ASP A 210 12.05 20.11 -16.61
C ASP A 210 10.62 19.63 -16.27
N ALA A 211 10.51 18.57 -15.46
CA ALA A 211 9.27 18.02 -14.95
C ALA A 211 9.54 17.29 -13.62
N ALA A 212 8.50 17.14 -12.79
CA ALA A 212 8.58 16.41 -11.53
C ALA A 212 7.56 15.27 -11.52
N ILE A 213 7.95 14.08 -11.06
CA ILE A 213 7.05 12.94 -10.86
C ILE A 213 7.04 12.60 -9.37
N VAL A 214 5.91 12.83 -8.71
CA VAL A 214 5.72 12.54 -7.29
C VAL A 214 4.95 11.23 -7.15
N PHE A 215 5.57 10.25 -6.52
CA PHE A 215 4.89 9.01 -6.13
C PHE A 215 4.36 9.17 -4.72
N ALA A 216 3.05 8.96 -4.54
CA ALA A 216 2.39 9.06 -3.25
C ALA A 216 1.37 7.94 -3.07
N GLY A 217 1.03 7.63 -1.83
CA GLY A 217 0.07 6.58 -1.53
C GLY A 217 0.28 5.99 -0.15
N TYR A 218 -0.27 4.80 0.05
CA TYR A 218 -0.21 4.13 1.34
C TYR A 218 0.99 3.19 1.44
N PRO A 219 1.58 3.06 2.64
CA PRO A 219 2.60 2.06 2.87
C PRO A 219 1.97 0.65 2.81
N GLU A 220 2.82 -0.36 2.65
CA GLU A 220 2.39 -1.76 2.71
C GLU A 220 1.69 -2.04 4.04
N GLN A 221 0.64 -2.87 4.03
CA GLN A 221 -0.22 -3.17 5.19
C GLN A 221 -1.07 -2.02 5.74
N HIS A 222 -1.09 -0.81 5.15
CA HIS A 222 -2.02 0.22 5.64
C HIS A 222 -3.46 0.00 5.15
N GLU A 223 -3.65 -0.51 3.94
CA GLU A 223 -4.92 -1.07 3.48
C GLU A 223 -4.83 -2.59 3.59
N HIS A 224 -5.39 -3.17 4.64
CA HIS A 224 -5.25 -4.60 4.97
C HIS A 224 -6.55 -5.25 5.43
N GLU A 225 -6.52 -6.57 5.53
CA GLU A 225 -7.57 -7.35 6.16
C GLU A 225 -7.46 -7.25 7.68
N GLY A 226 -8.59 -7.06 8.36
CA GLY A 226 -8.69 -7.04 9.81
C GLY A 226 -9.08 -5.69 10.37
N ASP A 227 -8.62 -4.60 9.75
CA ASP A 227 -8.95 -3.24 10.15
C ASP A 227 -9.29 -2.36 8.95
N ASP A 228 -10.13 -1.36 9.21
CA ASP A 228 -10.49 -0.34 8.25
C ASP A 228 -9.67 0.94 8.49
N ARG A 229 -9.47 1.74 7.42
CA ARG A 229 -8.86 3.05 7.57
C ARG A 229 -9.76 3.99 8.38
N LEU A 230 -9.14 4.82 9.22
CA LEU A 230 -9.84 5.84 10.00
C LEU A 230 -10.29 7.04 9.15
N ASP A 231 -9.54 7.34 8.10
CA ASP A 231 -9.75 8.47 7.21
C ASP A 231 -9.30 8.16 5.77
N MET A 232 -9.42 9.15 4.89
CA MET A 232 -9.00 9.06 3.50
C MET A 232 -7.67 9.76 3.23
N ASP A 233 -6.99 10.27 4.25
CA ASP A 233 -5.84 11.14 4.05
C ASP A 233 -4.60 10.34 3.69
N LEU A 234 -3.69 10.93 2.92
CA LEU A 234 -2.38 10.33 2.69
C LEU A 234 -1.58 10.37 3.99
N THR A 235 -0.88 9.28 4.30
CA THR A 235 -0.08 9.15 5.52
C THR A 235 1.19 10.01 5.46
N GLY A 236 1.70 10.42 6.63
CA GLY A 236 2.88 11.28 6.70
C GLY A 236 2.67 12.64 6.01
N PRO A 237 3.73 13.40 5.71
CA PRO A 237 3.63 14.73 5.15
C PRO A 237 3.55 14.74 3.61
N GLN A 238 2.95 13.71 3.02
CA GLN A 238 2.87 13.54 1.56
C GLN A 238 2.04 14.65 0.90
N THR A 239 0.95 15.08 1.54
CA THR A 239 0.12 16.19 1.04
C THR A 239 0.90 17.50 0.97
N GLU A 240 1.72 17.78 1.98
CA GLU A 240 2.61 18.94 2.05
C GLU A 240 3.70 18.86 0.97
N LEU A 241 4.30 17.68 0.80
CA LEU A 241 5.30 17.42 -0.23
C LEU A 241 4.73 17.68 -1.64
N ILE A 242 3.55 17.14 -1.95
CA ILE A 242 2.90 17.31 -3.26
C ILE A 242 2.65 18.79 -3.53
N ARG A 243 2.06 19.53 -2.58
CA ARG A 243 1.81 20.98 -2.72
C ARG A 243 3.10 21.77 -2.89
N ALA A 244 4.14 21.43 -2.14
CA ALA A 244 5.42 22.13 -2.22
C ALA A 244 6.10 21.92 -3.58
N ILE A 245 6.08 20.68 -4.10
CA ILE A 245 6.61 20.35 -5.42
C ILE A 245 5.77 20.97 -6.54
N ALA A 246 4.44 20.88 -6.49
CA ALA A 246 3.56 21.45 -7.50
C ALA A 246 3.74 22.98 -7.63
N ARG A 247 3.95 23.68 -6.51
CA ARG A 247 4.30 25.12 -6.52
C ARG A 247 5.69 25.41 -7.08
N ALA A 248 6.63 24.50 -6.89
CA ALA A 248 8.00 24.64 -7.39
C ALA A 248 8.13 24.30 -8.89
N ASN A 249 7.28 23.40 -9.40
CA ASN A 249 7.30 22.94 -10.78
C ASN A 249 5.88 22.72 -11.31
N LEU A 250 5.46 23.55 -12.27
CA LEU A 250 4.12 23.48 -12.87
C LEU A 250 3.90 22.26 -13.77
N LYS A 251 4.96 21.49 -14.10
CA LYS A 251 4.90 20.24 -14.86
C LYS A 251 5.02 19.05 -13.91
N THR A 252 4.29 19.10 -12.81
CA THR A 252 4.25 18.02 -11.81
C THR A 252 3.23 16.95 -12.20
N ILE A 253 3.64 15.69 -12.15
CA ILE A 253 2.78 14.52 -12.29
C ILE A 253 2.71 13.84 -10.93
N VAL A 254 1.51 13.53 -10.43
CA VAL A 254 1.34 12.71 -9.23
C VAL A 254 0.89 11.31 -9.63
N VAL A 255 1.60 10.29 -9.17
CA VAL A 255 1.23 8.88 -9.33
C VAL A 255 0.80 8.34 -7.97
N LEU A 256 -0.44 7.84 -7.90
CA LEU A 256 -1.06 7.37 -6.67
C LEU A 256 -1.07 5.84 -6.57
N ASN A 257 -0.51 5.35 -5.47
CA ASN A 257 -0.51 3.93 -5.09
C ASN A 257 -1.44 3.69 -3.89
N SER A 258 -2.74 3.58 -4.16
CA SER A 258 -3.77 3.27 -3.16
C SER A 258 -4.81 2.30 -3.71
N GLY A 259 -5.29 1.36 -2.90
CA GLY A 259 -6.38 0.44 -3.20
C GLY A 259 -7.74 1.12 -3.26
N SER A 260 -7.93 2.21 -2.52
CA SER A 260 -9.19 2.94 -2.41
C SER A 260 -9.00 4.47 -2.49
N PRO A 261 -10.09 5.27 -2.52
CA PRO A 261 -9.99 6.73 -2.66
C PRO A 261 -9.15 7.39 -1.55
N VAL A 262 -8.45 8.46 -1.94
CA VAL A 262 -7.64 9.30 -1.05
C VAL A 262 -8.07 10.77 -1.17
N THR A 263 -7.94 11.53 -0.09
CA THR A 263 -8.18 12.97 -0.06
C THR A 263 -7.11 13.68 -0.90
N MET A 264 -7.53 14.54 -1.83
CA MET A 264 -6.62 15.27 -2.73
C MET A 264 -6.85 16.79 -2.64
N PRO A 265 -6.45 17.45 -1.54
CA PRO A 265 -6.70 18.87 -1.36
C PRO A 265 -5.72 19.75 -2.17
N TRP A 266 -4.97 19.13 -3.09
CA TRP A 266 -3.99 19.68 -4.03
C TRP A 266 -4.37 19.38 -5.49
N VAL A 267 -5.54 18.77 -5.74
CA VAL A 267 -5.98 18.31 -7.06
C VAL A 267 -5.95 19.40 -8.14
N GLU A 268 -6.28 20.64 -7.78
CA GLU A 268 -6.28 21.79 -8.69
C GLU A 268 -4.87 22.35 -8.95
N ASP A 269 -3.88 22.00 -8.11
CA ASP A 269 -2.49 22.47 -8.23
C ASP A 269 -1.65 21.57 -9.14
N VAL A 270 -2.15 20.36 -9.48
CA VAL A 270 -1.41 19.32 -10.18
C VAL A 270 -2.03 19.04 -11.55
N PRO A 271 -1.30 19.21 -12.67
CA PRO A 271 -1.86 19.04 -14.01
C PRO A 271 -2.17 17.59 -14.38
N VAL A 272 -1.47 16.61 -13.79
CA VAL A 272 -1.61 15.20 -14.15
C VAL A 272 -1.63 14.31 -12.91
N ILE A 273 -2.66 13.48 -12.80
CA ILE A 273 -2.82 12.47 -11.75
C ILE A 273 -3.00 11.10 -12.39
N VAL A 274 -2.18 10.14 -11.97
CA VAL A 274 -2.25 8.75 -12.43
C VAL A 274 -2.59 7.84 -11.25
N GLN A 275 -3.79 7.25 -11.25
CA GLN A 275 -4.16 6.23 -10.27
C GLN A 275 -3.59 4.87 -10.70
N ALA A 276 -2.55 4.40 -9.99
CA ALA A 276 -1.85 3.14 -10.29
C ALA A 276 -2.35 1.95 -9.45
N TYR A 277 -3.14 2.19 -8.40
CA TYR A 277 -3.52 1.18 -7.40
C TYR A 277 -2.29 0.48 -6.80
N TYR A 278 -2.39 -0.84 -6.56
CA TYR A 278 -1.26 -1.70 -6.25
C TYR A 278 -0.89 -2.55 -7.47
N PRO A 279 0.02 -2.07 -8.32
CA PRO A 279 0.19 -2.60 -9.68
C PRO A 279 1.00 -3.91 -9.78
N GLY A 280 1.29 -4.58 -8.66
CA GLY A 280 1.98 -5.87 -8.63
C GLY A 280 3.48 -5.79 -8.95
N MET A 281 4.09 -6.95 -9.23
CA MET A 281 5.55 -7.09 -9.40
C MET A 281 6.13 -6.32 -10.59
N GLU A 282 5.35 -6.14 -11.65
CA GLU A 282 5.70 -5.39 -12.88
C GLU A 282 5.22 -3.94 -12.85
N GLY A 283 4.78 -3.46 -11.69
CA GLY A 283 4.10 -2.18 -11.56
C GLY A 283 4.94 -0.99 -11.99
N GLY A 284 6.24 -0.98 -11.66
CA GLY A 284 7.14 0.09 -12.10
C GLY A 284 7.23 0.19 -13.63
N ASN A 285 7.36 -0.94 -14.33
CA ASN A 285 7.38 -0.99 -15.79
C ASN A 285 6.04 -0.55 -16.39
N ALA A 286 4.91 -1.00 -15.82
CA ALA A 286 3.58 -0.62 -16.29
C ALA A 286 3.33 0.89 -16.17
N ILE A 287 3.69 1.48 -15.02
CA ILE A 287 3.58 2.93 -14.79
C ILE A 287 4.44 3.69 -15.80
N ALA A 288 5.71 3.31 -15.95
CA ALA A 288 6.63 4.01 -16.85
C ALA A 288 6.14 4.00 -18.31
N LYS A 289 5.63 2.86 -18.80
CA LYS A 289 5.05 2.76 -20.15
C LYS A 289 3.83 3.65 -20.35
N VAL A 290 3.00 3.84 -19.32
CA VAL A 290 1.85 4.76 -19.36
C VAL A 290 2.34 6.21 -19.36
N LEU A 291 3.24 6.58 -18.45
CA LEU A 291 3.78 7.95 -18.38
C LEU A 291 4.45 8.39 -19.69
N LEU A 292 5.07 7.46 -20.40
CA LEU A 292 5.77 7.72 -21.67
C LEU A 292 4.90 7.54 -22.92
N GLY A 293 3.64 7.12 -22.76
CA GLY A 293 2.74 6.91 -23.89
C GLY A 293 3.08 5.71 -24.77
N GLU A 294 3.95 4.79 -24.33
CA GLU A 294 4.08 3.46 -24.94
C GLU A 294 2.77 2.67 -24.79
N VAL A 295 2.07 2.89 -23.68
CA VAL A 295 0.71 2.39 -23.45
C VAL A 295 -0.21 3.59 -23.24
N ASN A 296 -1.23 3.72 -24.09
CA ASN A 296 -2.29 4.70 -23.89
C ASN A 296 -3.18 4.28 -22.68
N PRO A 297 -3.35 5.12 -21.65
CA PRO A 297 -4.17 4.79 -20.49
C PRO A 297 -5.61 4.49 -20.92
N SER A 298 -6.17 3.43 -20.35
CA SER A 298 -7.50 2.94 -20.71
C SER A 298 -8.25 2.30 -19.54
N GLY A 299 -7.78 2.55 -18.32
CA GLY A 299 -8.50 2.20 -17.10
C GLY A 299 -9.67 3.16 -16.89
N LYS A 300 -10.74 2.68 -16.25
CA LYS A 300 -11.84 3.51 -15.74
C LYS A 300 -12.02 3.19 -14.27
N LEU A 301 -12.35 4.19 -13.44
CA LEU A 301 -12.52 4.02 -12.00
C LEU A 301 -13.64 3.02 -11.69
N SER A 302 -13.33 2.02 -10.86
CA SER A 302 -14.29 1.04 -10.35
C SER A 302 -15.07 1.53 -9.12
N VAL A 303 -14.69 2.67 -8.57
CA VAL A 303 -15.29 3.31 -7.40
C VAL A 303 -15.47 4.81 -7.67
N THR A 304 -16.35 5.47 -6.91
CA THR A 304 -16.46 6.93 -6.91
C THR A 304 -15.43 7.51 -5.96
N TYR A 305 -14.68 8.53 -6.40
CA TYR A 305 -13.77 9.28 -5.54
C TYR A 305 -14.54 10.47 -4.96
N PRO A 306 -14.89 10.48 -3.66
CA PRO A 306 -15.52 11.64 -3.04
C PRO A 306 -14.58 12.84 -2.97
N LYS A 307 -15.15 14.03 -2.78
CA LYS A 307 -14.37 15.21 -2.38
C LYS A 307 -14.02 15.16 -0.91
N ARG A 308 -14.91 14.61 -0.08
CA ARG A 308 -14.72 14.45 1.36
C ARG A 308 -15.28 13.11 1.86
N LEU A 309 -14.74 12.59 2.95
CA LEU A 309 -15.24 11.34 3.54
C LEU A 309 -16.73 11.43 3.90
N GLU A 310 -17.21 12.61 4.31
CA GLU A 310 -18.61 12.83 4.69
C GLU A 310 -19.59 12.81 3.51
N ASP A 311 -19.10 12.90 2.28
CA ASP A 311 -19.91 12.77 1.07
C ASP A 311 -20.20 11.29 0.73
N THR A 312 -19.59 10.34 1.45
CA THR A 312 -19.75 8.92 1.18
C THR A 312 -21.07 8.38 1.76
N PRO A 313 -21.73 7.42 1.07
CA PRO A 313 -23.03 6.90 1.50
C PRO A 313 -23.01 6.24 2.88
N ALA A 314 -21.87 5.67 3.28
CA ALA A 314 -21.73 4.93 4.53
C ALA A 314 -21.29 5.81 5.71
N PHE A 315 -20.97 7.10 5.50
CA PHE A 315 -20.36 7.95 6.52
C PHE A 315 -21.11 7.97 7.86
N GLU A 316 -22.45 8.04 7.82
CA GLU A 316 -23.26 8.07 9.05
C GLU A 316 -23.42 6.70 9.73
N ASN A 317 -23.14 5.60 9.04
CA ASN A 317 -23.43 4.24 9.53
C ASN A 317 -22.19 3.35 9.71
N PHE A 318 -21.03 3.78 9.22
CA PHE A 318 -19.75 3.10 9.38
C PHE A 318 -18.97 3.72 10.56
N PRO A 319 -18.27 2.93 11.40
CA PRO A 319 -18.07 1.48 11.35
C PRO A 319 -19.24 0.66 11.93
N GLY A 320 -20.24 1.33 12.50
CA GLY A 320 -21.27 0.67 13.31
C GLY A 320 -20.71 0.24 14.67
N GLY A 321 -21.37 -0.74 15.30
CA GLY A 321 -20.89 -1.36 16.53
C GLY A 321 -20.92 -2.88 16.38
N ARG A 322 -21.57 -3.58 17.31
CA ARG A 322 -21.87 -5.01 17.13
C ARG A 322 -22.75 -5.29 15.91
N GLU A 323 -23.54 -4.29 15.51
CA GLU A 323 -24.40 -4.33 14.34
C GLU A 323 -24.03 -3.15 13.42
N ALA A 324 -23.92 -3.42 12.12
CA ALA A 324 -23.68 -2.41 11.08
C ALA A 324 -24.96 -2.23 10.26
N ARG A 325 -25.50 -1.01 10.26
CA ARG A 325 -26.72 -0.68 9.50
C ARG A 325 -26.34 -0.19 8.11
N TYR A 326 -26.86 -0.82 7.07
CA TYR A 326 -26.69 -0.36 5.69
C TYR A 326 -27.77 0.68 5.37
N GLY A 327 -27.64 1.87 6.00
CA GLY A 327 -28.65 2.93 5.97
C GLY A 327 -28.87 3.55 4.59
N GLU A 328 -27.86 3.48 3.73
CA GLU A 328 -27.89 3.89 2.33
C GLU A 328 -28.69 2.93 1.43
N GLY A 329 -28.96 1.70 1.89
CA GLY A 329 -29.69 0.68 1.13
C GLY A 329 -29.06 0.41 -0.25
N ILE A 330 -29.84 0.57 -1.31
CA ILE A 330 -29.38 0.34 -2.70
C ILE A 330 -28.57 1.51 -3.28
N PHE A 331 -28.46 2.63 -2.56
CA PHE A 331 -27.81 3.85 -3.03
C PHE A 331 -26.33 3.84 -2.63
N VAL A 332 -25.58 2.85 -3.15
CA VAL A 332 -24.14 2.67 -2.92
C VAL A 332 -23.32 3.19 -4.10
N GLY A 333 -22.17 3.80 -3.82
CA GLY A 333 -21.28 4.39 -4.84
C GLY A 333 -21.98 5.48 -5.62
N TYR A 334 -21.74 5.59 -6.93
CA TYR A 334 -22.32 6.63 -7.80
C TYR A 334 -23.84 6.78 -7.69
N ARG A 335 -24.56 5.72 -7.30
CA ARG A 335 -26.01 5.76 -7.08
C ARG A 335 -26.41 6.74 -5.97
N HIS A 336 -25.58 6.84 -4.92
CA HIS A 336 -25.73 7.83 -3.85
C HIS A 336 -25.56 9.26 -4.39
N TYR A 337 -24.44 9.48 -5.08
CA TYR A 337 -24.06 10.80 -5.59
C TYR A 337 -25.07 11.31 -6.61
N ASP A 338 -25.53 10.46 -7.53
CA ASP A 338 -26.58 10.80 -8.48
C ASP A 338 -27.91 11.11 -7.78
N LEU A 339 -28.31 10.33 -6.75
CA LEU A 339 -29.57 10.55 -6.02
C LEU A 339 -29.54 11.86 -5.22
N ARG A 340 -28.40 12.16 -4.59
CA ARG A 340 -28.24 13.29 -3.68
C ARG A 340 -27.75 14.55 -4.38
N ASP A 341 -27.51 14.48 -5.68
CA ASP A 341 -26.93 15.56 -6.49
C ASP A 341 -25.61 16.09 -5.92
N ILE A 342 -24.74 15.16 -5.50
CA ILE A 342 -23.40 15.47 -4.96
C ILE A 342 -22.39 15.27 -6.08
N THR A 343 -21.63 16.32 -6.41
CA THR A 343 -20.54 16.21 -7.40
C THR A 343 -19.30 15.55 -6.78
N PRO A 344 -18.92 14.32 -7.17
CA PRO A 344 -17.71 13.67 -6.67
C PRO A 344 -16.46 14.37 -7.19
N LEU A 345 -15.29 14.02 -6.63
CA LEU A 345 -14.01 14.46 -7.18
C LEU A 345 -13.75 13.80 -8.54
N PHE A 346 -13.90 12.47 -8.59
CA PHE A 346 -13.93 11.72 -9.84
C PHE A 346 -15.09 10.70 -9.82
N PRO A 347 -15.98 10.71 -10.82
CA PRO A 347 -17.13 9.81 -10.82
C PRO A 347 -16.73 8.37 -11.14
N PHE A 348 -17.58 7.42 -10.75
CA PHE A 348 -17.47 6.02 -11.21
C PHE A 348 -17.40 5.96 -12.74
N GLY A 349 -16.55 5.10 -13.27
CA GLY A 349 -16.37 4.94 -14.71
C GLY A 349 -15.56 6.06 -15.38
N HIS A 350 -15.03 7.04 -14.63
CA HIS A 350 -14.13 8.07 -15.16
C HIS A 350 -12.74 7.50 -15.49
N GLY A 351 -12.10 8.03 -16.52
CA GLY A 351 -10.71 7.73 -16.85
C GLY A 351 -10.36 8.30 -18.23
N LEU A 352 -9.25 9.02 -18.29
CA LEU A 352 -8.79 9.72 -19.49
C LEU A 352 -7.99 8.80 -20.42
N SER A 353 -7.70 9.31 -21.61
CA SER A 353 -6.87 8.67 -22.64
C SER A 353 -5.96 9.72 -23.28
N PHE A 354 -4.86 9.30 -23.91
CA PHE A 354 -4.05 10.18 -24.76
C PHE A 354 -4.66 10.40 -26.15
N THR A 355 -5.87 9.91 -26.38
CA THR A 355 -6.66 10.18 -27.59
C THR A 355 -8.10 10.49 -27.18
N GLU A 356 -8.90 10.97 -28.13
CA GLU A 356 -10.29 11.32 -27.91
C GLU A 356 -11.22 10.38 -28.68
N PHE A 357 -12.39 10.09 -28.10
CA PHE A 357 -13.40 9.20 -28.70
C PHE A 357 -14.74 9.90 -28.82
N GLU A 358 -15.40 9.70 -29.95
CA GLU A 358 -16.77 10.16 -30.18
C GLU A 358 -17.74 8.99 -30.27
N TYR A 359 -18.94 9.20 -29.76
CA TYR A 359 -20.04 8.24 -29.77
C TYR A 359 -21.12 8.72 -30.75
N HIS A 360 -21.48 7.83 -31.68
CA HIS A 360 -22.46 8.08 -32.73
C HIS A 360 -23.48 6.95 -32.81
N ALA A 361 -24.65 7.23 -33.40
CA ALA A 361 -25.65 6.23 -33.81
C ALA A 361 -25.99 5.19 -32.72
N ILE A 362 -26.54 5.65 -31.59
CA ILE A 362 -27.02 4.75 -30.54
C ILE A 362 -28.37 4.15 -30.98
N GLU A 363 -28.40 2.84 -31.19
CA GLU A 363 -29.58 2.09 -31.59
C GLU A 363 -29.96 1.06 -30.52
N ILE A 364 -31.26 0.94 -30.26
CA ILE A 364 -31.81 -0.07 -29.36
C ILE A 364 -32.65 -1.03 -30.18
N ASP A 365 -32.21 -2.28 -30.26
CA ASP A 365 -32.91 -3.39 -30.91
C ASP A 365 -33.58 -4.25 -29.83
N ASN A 366 -34.90 -4.09 -29.71
CA ASN A 366 -35.75 -4.82 -28.78
C ASN A 366 -37.03 -5.33 -29.48
N PRO A 367 -36.91 -6.22 -30.47
CA PRO A 367 -38.07 -6.71 -31.18
C PRO A 367 -38.91 -7.54 -30.20
N LYS A 368 -40.20 -7.22 -30.09
CA LYS A 368 -41.20 -7.92 -29.26
C LYS A 368 -41.07 -7.77 -27.73
N ASN A 369 -40.37 -6.74 -27.23
CA ASN A 369 -40.17 -6.54 -25.79
C ASN A 369 -39.57 -7.76 -25.07
N SER A 370 -38.70 -8.51 -25.76
CA SER A 370 -38.09 -9.72 -25.23
C SER A 370 -36.65 -9.46 -24.78
N PHE A 371 -36.22 -10.13 -23.72
CA PHE A 371 -34.82 -10.11 -23.29
C PHE A 371 -34.01 -11.21 -24.01
N PRO A 372 -32.71 -10.96 -24.29
CA PRO A 372 -31.94 -9.75 -23.97
C PRO A 372 -32.17 -8.59 -24.96
N ILE A 373 -32.11 -7.35 -24.46
CA ILE A 373 -32.11 -6.12 -25.28
C ILE A 373 -30.72 -5.93 -25.87
N ARG A 374 -30.63 -5.65 -27.16
CA ARG A 374 -29.36 -5.33 -27.82
C ARG A 374 -29.25 -3.83 -28.03
N VAL A 375 -28.16 -3.24 -27.53
CA VAL A 375 -27.80 -1.84 -27.79
C VAL A 375 -26.58 -1.80 -28.68
N ARG A 376 -26.61 -0.99 -29.73
CA ARG A 376 -25.47 -0.71 -30.61
C ARG A 376 -25.11 0.76 -30.51
N ALA A 377 -23.82 1.05 -30.56
CA ALA A 377 -23.28 2.39 -30.69
C ALA A 377 -22.04 2.31 -31.58
N THR A 378 -21.83 3.32 -32.42
CA THR A 378 -20.60 3.48 -33.20
C THR A 378 -19.65 4.37 -32.41
N ILE A 379 -18.42 3.88 -32.19
CA ILE A 379 -17.39 4.63 -31.46
C ILE A 379 -16.26 4.88 -32.46
N LYS A 380 -15.83 6.13 -32.55
CA LYS A 380 -14.71 6.55 -33.40
C LYS A 380 -13.59 7.14 -32.55
N ASN A 381 -12.35 6.79 -32.87
CA ASN A 381 -11.19 7.47 -32.33
C ASN A 381 -10.87 8.67 -33.21
N ILE A 382 -11.03 9.87 -32.67
CA ILE A 382 -10.86 11.13 -33.42
C ILE A 382 -9.49 11.79 -33.19
N GLY A 383 -8.66 11.22 -32.30
CA GLY A 383 -7.31 11.71 -32.07
C GLY A 383 -6.25 10.98 -32.90
N GLU A 384 -4.98 11.24 -32.56
CA GLU A 384 -3.82 10.80 -33.35
C GLU A 384 -3.17 9.52 -32.82
N ARG A 385 -3.65 8.98 -31.69
CA ARG A 385 -3.06 7.81 -31.04
C ARG A 385 -4.04 6.65 -30.99
N THR A 386 -3.54 5.44 -31.20
CA THR A 386 -4.30 4.22 -30.87
C THR A 386 -4.69 4.26 -29.40
N GLY A 387 -5.92 3.87 -29.09
CA GLY A 387 -6.42 3.87 -27.72
C GLY A 387 -7.53 2.85 -27.51
N LYS A 388 -7.87 2.63 -26.24
CA LYS A 388 -8.97 1.73 -25.85
C LYS A 388 -10.02 2.52 -25.07
N GLU A 389 -11.27 2.45 -25.53
CA GLU A 389 -12.41 3.07 -24.86
C GLU A 389 -13.29 2.00 -24.21
N VAL A 390 -13.85 2.30 -23.03
CA VAL A 390 -14.84 1.49 -22.32
C VAL A 390 -16.22 2.14 -22.47
N VAL A 391 -17.01 1.58 -23.38
CA VAL A 391 -18.42 1.93 -23.56
C VAL A 391 -19.22 1.42 -22.36
N GLN A 392 -19.91 2.32 -21.65
CA GLN A 392 -20.72 1.99 -20.47
C GLN A 392 -22.21 2.22 -20.78
N LEU A 393 -23.04 1.20 -20.56
CA LEU A 393 -24.49 1.25 -20.76
C LEU A 393 -25.20 1.37 -19.40
N TYR A 394 -25.86 2.50 -19.20
CA TYR A 394 -26.68 2.77 -18.01
C TYR A 394 -28.17 2.71 -18.37
N VAL A 395 -28.98 2.15 -17.47
CA VAL A 395 -30.43 2.04 -17.61
C VAL A 395 -31.12 2.76 -16.46
N GLN A 396 -32.19 3.47 -16.76
CA GLN A 396 -33.06 4.15 -15.79
C GLN A 396 -34.50 3.66 -15.97
N ASP A 397 -35.17 3.40 -14.85
CA ASP A 397 -36.63 3.25 -14.81
C ASP A 397 -37.28 4.62 -14.61
N VAL A 398 -37.76 5.21 -15.70
CA VAL A 398 -38.32 6.57 -15.71
C VAL A 398 -39.66 6.70 -14.98
N LYS A 399 -40.36 5.59 -14.72
CA LYS A 399 -41.67 5.56 -14.05
C LYS A 399 -41.72 4.38 -13.06
N SER A 400 -40.82 4.40 -12.10
CA SER A 400 -40.75 3.32 -11.11
C SER A 400 -41.82 3.42 -10.04
N SER A 401 -42.39 2.28 -9.64
CA SER A 401 -43.26 2.15 -8.46
C SER A 401 -42.48 1.97 -7.16
N LEU A 402 -41.16 1.78 -7.24
CA LEU A 402 -40.27 1.58 -6.10
C LEU A 402 -39.13 2.60 -6.14
N ALA A 403 -38.50 2.85 -4.99
CA ALA A 403 -37.27 3.63 -4.95
C ALA A 403 -36.17 2.90 -5.75
N ARG A 404 -35.54 3.62 -6.70
CA ARG A 404 -34.48 3.09 -7.55
C ARG A 404 -33.37 4.13 -7.75
N PRO A 405 -32.13 3.70 -8.03
CA PRO A 405 -31.08 4.61 -8.46
C PRO A 405 -31.48 5.38 -9.71
N ILE A 406 -30.98 6.61 -9.87
CA ILE A 406 -31.23 7.44 -11.06
C ILE A 406 -30.84 6.70 -12.34
N LYS A 407 -29.71 5.99 -12.30
CA LYS A 407 -29.25 5.13 -13.40
C LYS A 407 -28.45 3.96 -12.84
N GLU A 408 -28.40 2.86 -13.58
CA GLU A 408 -27.66 1.66 -13.19
C GLU A 408 -26.85 1.12 -14.37
N LEU A 409 -25.56 0.86 -14.16
CA LEU A 409 -24.72 0.15 -15.13
C LEU A 409 -25.29 -1.26 -15.36
N LYS A 410 -25.65 -1.59 -16.61
CA LYS A 410 -26.17 -2.92 -17.01
C LYS A 410 -25.31 -3.61 -18.08
N GLY A 411 -24.31 -2.91 -18.63
CA GLY A 411 -23.36 -3.51 -19.56
C GLY A 411 -22.18 -2.59 -19.83
N PHE A 412 -21.07 -3.18 -20.23
CA PHE A 412 -19.92 -2.43 -20.72
C PHE A 412 -19.16 -3.23 -21.77
N LYS A 413 -18.43 -2.54 -22.66
CA LYS A 413 -17.55 -3.17 -23.64
C LYS A 413 -16.30 -2.31 -23.83
N LYS A 414 -15.12 -2.94 -23.75
CA LYS A 414 -13.86 -2.30 -24.08
C LYS A 414 -13.50 -2.56 -25.54
N VAL A 415 -13.17 -1.52 -26.29
CA VAL A 415 -12.82 -1.60 -27.71
C VAL A 415 -11.50 -0.88 -27.97
N GLU A 416 -10.64 -1.47 -28.79
CA GLU A 416 -9.40 -0.84 -29.26
C GLU A 416 -9.64 -0.24 -30.64
N LEU A 417 -9.17 1.00 -30.84
CA LEU A 417 -9.39 1.75 -32.07
C LEU A 417 -8.08 2.44 -32.48
N GLN A 418 -7.71 2.25 -33.74
CA GLN A 418 -6.69 3.07 -34.41
C GLN A 418 -7.23 4.50 -34.63
N PRO A 419 -6.37 5.49 -34.87
CA PRO A 419 -6.82 6.82 -35.32
C PRO A 419 -7.72 6.74 -36.57
N GLY A 420 -8.83 7.50 -36.57
CA GLY A 420 -9.83 7.52 -37.65
C GLY A 420 -10.98 6.54 -37.44
#